data_AF-A0A7H0H2N9-F1
#
_entry.id   AF-A0A7H0H2N9-F1
#
_cell.length_a   1.000
_cell.length_b   1.000
_cell.length_c   1.000
_cell.angle_alpha   90.00
_cell.angle_beta   90.00
_cell.angle_gamma   90.00
#
_symmetry.space_group_name_H-M   'P 1'
#
loop_
_entity.id
_entity.type
_entity.pdbx_description
1 polymer ?
#
loop_
_entity_poly.entity_id
_entity_poly.type
_entity_poly.pdbx_seq_one_letter_code
_entity_poly.pdbx_strand_id
1 'polypeptide(L)'
;MLLIIGYLAWQMTSAATDSAVPAAASTLELLPAPSEPTPAEPAEEPSPESAEPSESTPGPTASEPAPSTPTEEPFSGADDEALPGDAGGDAYSSEEAALEQLAGYARGYDAIIPKNSQWVVQLSSKYVGVSDPLLTAANGTHTFYATDIVAEFEQIAQSVTSVQVVLLDSRTYGKQQLIDGKNLWVTFGLSDYFTSEDDVLSWCAGEFPYLEGRERLNVCMPTRLKPPNG
;
A
#
# COMPACT_ATOMS: atom_id res chain seq x y z
N MET A 1 -8.21 20.23 -21.21
CA MET A 1 -7.38 20.06 -20.01
C MET A 1 -8.19 19.30 -18.98
N LEU A 2 -7.95 17.99 -18.87
CA LEU A 2 -8.13 17.17 -17.67
C LEU A 2 -7.60 15.76 -18.00
N LEU A 3 -6.97 15.11 -17.03
CA LEU A 3 -6.06 13.99 -17.26
C LEU A 3 -6.80 12.65 -17.29
N ILE A 4 -6.65 11.94 -18.40
CA ILE A 4 -6.99 10.52 -18.53
C ILE A 4 -5.78 9.73 -18.01
N ILE A 5 -5.87 9.15 -16.81
CA ILE A 5 -4.96 8.06 -16.41
C ILE A 5 -5.61 6.75 -16.84
N GLY A 6 -5.64 6.55 -18.16
CA GLY A 6 -5.95 5.26 -18.75
C GLY A 6 -4.67 4.44 -18.76
N TYR A 7 -4.59 3.40 -17.93
CA TYR A 7 -3.56 2.37 -18.11
C TYR A 7 -3.93 1.54 -19.34
N LEU A 8 -3.15 1.75 -20.40
CA LEU A 8 -3.39 1.26 -21.75
C LEU A 8 -3.34 -0.26 -21.81
N ALA A 9 -4.32 -0.84 -22.50
CA ALA A 9 -4.18 -2.18 -23.06
C ALA A 9 -2.95 -2.24 -23.98
N TRP A 10 -2.05 -3.19 -23.74
CA TRP A 10 -0.94 -3.49 -24.64
C TRP A 10 -1.16 -4.83 -25.33
N GLN A 11 -1.29 -4.78 -26.66
CA GLN A 11 -1.36 -5.98 -27.48
C GLN A 11 0.03 -6.62 -27.63
N MET A 12 0.04 -7.92 -27.88
CA MET A 12 1.26 -8.65 -28.25
C MET A 12 1.94 -8.01 -29.47
N THR A 13 3.26 -7.89 -29.44
CA THR A 13 4.08 -7.98 -30.65
C THR A 13 5.37 -8.71 -30.32
N SER A 14 5.38 -10.01 -30.57
CA SER A 14 6.57 -10.85 -30.46
C SER A 14 7.51 -10.59 -31.64
N ALA A 15 8.68 -10.02 -31.36
CA ALA A 15 9.79 -9.93 -32.31
C ALA A 15 10.97 -10.73 -31.76
N ALA A 16 11.26 -11.87 -32.39
CA ALA A 16 12.45 -12.65 -32.09
C ALA A 16 13.67 -12.03 -32.78
N THR A 17 14.74 -11.80 -32.03
CA THR A 17 16.09 -11.65 -32.60
C THR A 17 17.10 -12.44 -31.79
N ASP A 18 17.63 -13.46 -32.45
CA ASP A 18 18.76 -14.28 -32.03
C ASP A 18 20.06 -13.47 -32.09
N SER A 19 20.92 -13.57 -31.07
CA SER A 19 22.35 -13.25 -31.16
C SER A 19 23.12 -13.82 -29.99
N ALA A 20 24.18 -14.57 -30.29
CA ALA A 20 24.98 -15.30 -29.33
C ALA A 20 26.22 -14.52 -28.83
N VAL A 21 26.55 -14.69 -27.54
CA VAL A 21 27.86 -15.14 -26.99
C VAL A 21 29.11 -14.41 -27.54
N PRO A 22 29.94 -13.76 -26.67
CA PRO A 22 30.82 -14.56 -25.81
C PRO A 22 31.09 -14.07 -24.38
N ALA A 23 31.54 -15.03 -23.58
CA ALA A 23 32.10 -14.81 -22.24
C ALA A 23 33.46 -14.08 -22.32
N ALA A 24 33.69 -13.18 -21.37
CA ALA A 24 35.01 -12.66 -21.03
C ALA A 24 35.18 -12.75 -19.51
N ALA A 25 36.26 -13.39 -19.07
CA ALA A 25 36.62 -13.44 -17.65
C ALA A 25 37.32 -12.13 -17.26
N SER A 26 36.88 -11.52 -16.16
CA SER A 26 37.59 -10.40 -15.53
C SER A 26 38.02 -10.78 -14.11
N THR A 27 39.33 -11.02 -14.03
CA THR A 27 40.26 -10.90 -12.90
C THR A 27 39.71 -10.25 -11.61
N LEU A 28 39.99 -10.87 -10.45
CA LEU A 28 39.93 -10.20 -9.16
C LEU A 28 40.96 -9.05 -9.11
N GLU A 29 40.50 -7.81 -8.94
CA GLU A 29 41.32 -6.77 -8.30
C GLU A 29 40.96 -6.64 -6.83
N LEU A 30 41.98 -6.78 -5.98
CA LEU A 30 41.88 -6.74 -4.53
C LEU A 30 41.95 -5.27 -4.07
N LEU A 31 40.79 -4.64 -3.86
CA LEU A 31 40.72 -3.27 -3.36
C LEU A 31 41.34 -3.18 -1.94
N PRO A 32 42.15 -2.15 -1.64
CA PRO A 32 42.71 -1.96 -0.30
C PRO A 32 41.63 -1.60 0.71
N ALA A 33 41.80 -2.05 1.95
CA ALA A 33 40.87 -1.77 3.04
C ALA A 33 40.77 -0.27 3.36
N PRO A 34 39.57 0.26 3.66
CA PRO A 34 39.42 1.63 4.14
C PRO A 34 40.03 1.76 5.55
N SER A 35 40.79 2.84 5.77
CA SER A 35 41.43 3.12 7.06
C SER A 35 40.42 3.35 8.18
N GLU A 36 40.75 2.87 9.38
CA GLU A 36 39.97 3.10 10.60
C GLU A 36 39.81 4.60 10.89
N PRO A 37 38.58 5.10 11.16
CA PRO A 37 38.40 6.47 11.61
C PRO A 37 38.93 6.64 13.04
N THR A 38 39.79 7.64 13.23
CA THR A 38 40.32 8.03 14.54
C THR A 38 39.17 8.39 15.52
N PRO A 39 39.23 7.97 16.80
CA PRO A 39 38.27 8.40 17.80
C PRO A 39 38.28 9.93 17.95
N ALA A 40 37.14 10.57 17.72
CA ALA A 40 36.98 11.99 18.01
C ALA A 40 36.88 12.21 19.53
N GLU A 41 37.62 13.21 20.00
CA GLU A 41 37.69 13.61 21.40
C GLU A 41 36.36 14.26 21.88
N PRO A 42 35.95 14.11 23.15
CA PRO A 42 34.67 14.65 23.62
C PRO A 42 34.76 16.18 23.80
N ALA A 43 34.05 16.93 22.96
CA ALA A 43 33.87 18.38 23.12
C ALA A 43 32.70 18.70 24.07
N GLU A 44 32.82 19.81 24.79
CA GLU A 44 32.05 20.17 25.98
C GLU A 44 30.53 20.34 25.80
N GLU A 45 29.83 20.04 26.90
CA GLU A 45 28.39 20.26 27.14
C GLU A 45 28.14 21.70 27.65
N PRO A 46 27.40 22.56 26.93
CA PRO A 46 26.90 23.81 27.48
C PRO A 46 25.58 23.60 28.25
N SER A 47 25.61 23.99 29.52
CA SER A 47 24.53 23.97 30.52
C SER A 47 23.27 24.75 30.09
N PRO A 48 22.06 24.43 30.62
CA PRO A 48 20.80 25.05 30.17
C PRO A 48 20.59 26.45 30.78
N GLU A 49 20.20 27.42 29.94
CA GLU A 49 19.79 28.75 30.39
C GLU A 49 18.26 28.85 30.47
N SER A 50 17.74 28.94 31.71
CA SER A 50 16.34 29.28 31.97
C SER A 50 16.07 30.75 31.65
N ALA A 51 15.03 31.02 30.86
CA ALA A 51 14.38 32.33 30.79
C ALA A 51 12.89 32.18 31.11
N GLU A 52 12.44 32.94 32.09
CA GLU A 52 11.11 32.87 32.73
C GLU A 52 10.03 33.69 31.99
N PRO A 53 8.74 33.59 32.37
CA PRO A 53 7.62 33.98 31.50
C PRO A 53 7.33 35.48 31.48
N SER A 54 6.59 35.93 30.45
CA SER A 54 5.93 37.23 30.42
C SER A 54 4.41 37.07 30.40
N GLU A 55 3.75 37.62 31.42
CA GLU A 55 2.30 37.64 31.60
C GLU A 55 1.65 38.96 31.11
N SER A 56 0.35 38.87 30.76
CA SER A 56 -0.67 39.96 30.79
C SER A 56 -0.61 41.11 29.76
N THR A 57 -1.68 41.84 29.36
CA THR A 57 -3.18 41.81 29.42
C THR A 57 -3.70 43.17 28.84
N PRO A 58 -4.90 43.41 28.20
CA PRO A 58 -6.08 42.59 27.86
C PRO A 58 -6.46 42.63 26.33
N GLY A 59 -7.76 42.45 25.97
CA GLY A 59 -8.35 42.62 24.61
C GLY A 59 -9.11 43.95 24.37
N PRO A 60 -9.99 44.06 23.34
CA PRO A 60 -11.41 43.73 23.58
C PRO A 60 -12.26 43.22 22.37
N THR A 61 -13.52 42.89 22.68
CA THR A 61 -14.72 42.90 21.80
C THR A 61 -14.94 41.77 20.77
N ALA A 62 -15.77 40.82 21.22
CA ALA A 62 -16.85 40.11 20.54
C ALA A 62 -17.12 40.35 19.03
N SER A 63 -17.27 39.24 18.31
CA SER A 63 -18.44 39.05 17.45
C SER A 63 -18.75 37.54 17.34
N GLU A 64 -19.86 37.11 17.96
CA GLU A 64 -20.35 35.73 17.94
C GLU A 64 -21.35 35.56 16.78
N PRO A 65 -21.11 34.65 15.80
CA PRO A 65 -22.12 34.23 14.84
C PRO A 65 -22.98 33.11 15.44
N ALA A 66 -24.30 33.23 15.29
CA ALA A 66 -25.29 32.34 15.92
C ALA A 66 -25.19 30.86 15.47
N PRO A 67 -25.61 29.90 16.32
CA PRO A 67 -25.73 28.50 15.94
C PRO A 67 -26.78 28.33 14.83
N SER A 68 -26.36 27.76 13.70
CA SER A 68 -27.30 27.33 12.66
C SER A 68 -27.77 25.91 12.96
N THR A 69 -29.01 25.79 13.44
CA THR A 69 -29.71 24.51 13.57
C THR A 69 -29.88 23.86 12.19
N PRO A 70 -29.49 22.59 11.98
CA PRO A 70 -29.94 21.84 10.81
C PRO A 70 -31.44 21.55 10.99
N THR A 71 -32.28 22.11 10.13
CA THR A 71 -33.67 21.68 10.00
C THR A 71 -33.66 20.32 9.30
N GLU A 72 -34.03 19.26 10.02
CA GLU A 72 -34.44 18.01 9.38
C GLU A 72 -35.78 18.23 8.66
N GLU A 73 -35.78 18.18 7.32
CA GLU A 73 -36.99 17.91 6.54
C GLU A 73 -36.93 16.48 5.98
N PRO A 74 -38.02 15.70 6.07
CA PRO A 74 -38.01 14.31 5.69
C PRO A 74 -38.12 14.15 4.16
N PHE A 75 -37.00 13.91 3.48
CA PHE A 75 -37.00 13.49 2.08
C PHE A 75 -37.47 12.04 1.94
N SER A 76 -38.79 11.86 2.00
CA SER A 76 -39.48 10.68 1.49
C SER A 76 -39.73 10.88 0.00
N GLY A 77 -38.80 10.40 -0.83
CA GLY A 77 -38.84 10.51 -2.28
C GLY A 77 -38.03 9.37 -2.90
N ALA A 78 -38.70 8.24 -3.12
CA ALA A 78 -38.11 7.10 -3.81
C ALA A 78 -38.26 7.30 -5.33
N ASP A 79 -37.19 7.75 -5.98
CA ASP A 79 -37.04 7.69 -7.43
C ASP A 79 -35.82 6.84 -7.76
N ASP A 80 -36.11 5.64 -8.26
CA ASP A 80 -35.18 4.60 -8.68
C ASP A 80 -34.61 4.97 -10.07
N GLU A 81 -33.78 6.02 -10.14
CA GLU A 81 -32.96 6.27 -11.33
C GLU A 81 -31.67 5.44 -11.24
N ALA A 82 -31.78 4.20 -11.74
CA ALA A 82 -30.63 3.33 -11.99
C ALA A 82 -29.65 4.03 -12.95
N LEU A 83 -28.54 4.54 -12.41
CA LEU A 83 -27.42 5.02 -13.20
C LEU A 83 -26.88 3.86 -14.08
N PRO A 84 -26.48 4.12 -15.33
CA PRO A 84 -25.96 3.09 -16.22
C PRO A 84 -24.58 2.61 -15.73
N GLY A 85 -24.58 1.58 -14.89
CA GLY A 85 -23.39 0.82 -14.52
C GLY A 85 -22.97 -0.09 -15.67
N ASP A 86 -21.96 0.33 -16.42
CA ASP A 86 -21.22 -0.50 -17.36
C ASP A 86 -19.73 -0.12 -17.35
N ALA A 87 -18.86 -1.13 -17.46
CA ALA A 87 -17.38 -1.14 -17.35
C ALA A 87 -16.76 -1.56 -16.00
N GLY A 88 -17.06 -2.78 -15.52
CA GLY A 88 -16.23 -3.45 -14.49
C GLY A 88 -16.84 -4.65 -13.75
N GLY A 89 -18.16 -4.85 -13.82
CA GLY A 89 -18.88 -5.76 -12.92
C GLY A 89 -18.85 -7.27 -13.24
N ASP A 90 -18.36 -7.71 -14.41
CA ASP A 90 -18.68 -9.05 -14.93
C ASP A 90 -17.77 -10.20 -14.45
N ALA A 91 -16.73 -9.93 -13.65
CA ALA A 91 -15.83 -10.98 -13.15
C ALA A 91 -16.47 -11.86 -12.05
N TYR A 92 -17.36 -11.28 -11.22
CA TYR A 92 -18.06 -11.97 -10.14
C TYR A 92 -19.53 -11.59 -10.14
N SER A 93 -20.41 -12.59 -10.20
CA SER A 93 -21.87 -12.37 -10.28
C SER A 93 -22.50 -11.79 -9.01
N SER A 94 -21.74 -11.66 -7.91
CA SER A 94 -22.17 -10.98 -6.68
C SER A 94 -20.99 -10.64 -5.77
N GLU A 95 -21.22 -9.72 -4.83
CA GLU A 95 -20.33 -9.43 -3.71
C GLU A 95 -20.03 -10.66 -2.83
N GLU A 96 -21.00 -11.57 -2.68
CA GLU A 96 -20.82 -12.82 -1.94
C GLU A 96 -19.85 -13.77 -2.65
N ALA A 97 -19.94 -13.87 -3.98
CA ALA A 97 -18.99 -14.65 -4.78
C ALA A 97 -17.57 -14.05 -4.74
N ALA A 98 -17.44 -12.72 -4.77
CA ALA A 98 -16.15 -12.06 -4.61
C ALA A 98 -15.55 -12.26 -3.20
N LEU A 99 -16.37 -12.23 -2.14
CA LEU A 99 -15.94 -12.60 -0.78
C LEU A 99 -15.47 -14.05 -0.67
N GLU A 100 -16.19 -15.00 -1.30
CA GLU A 100 -15.74 -16.39 -1.36
C GLU A 100 -14.41 -16.53 -2.13
N GLN A 101 -14.22 -15.76 -3.21
CA GLN A 101 -12.97 -15.75 -3.98
C GLN A 101 -11.79 -15.21 -3.15
N LEU A 102 -11.96 -14.10 -2.41
CA LEU A 102 -10.94 -13.56 -1.50
C LEU A 102 -10.57 -14.59 -0.42
N ALA A 103 -11.56 -15.25 0.16
CA ALA A 103 -11.34 -16.35 1.11
C ALA A 103 -10.71 -17.58 0.44
N GLY A 104 -10.94 -17.80 -0.85
CA GLY A 104 -10.28 -18.82 -1.67
C GLY A 104 -8.78 -18.54 -1.83
N TYR A 105 -8.43 -17.33 -2.28
CA TYR A 105 -7.05 -16.87 -2.40
C TYR A 105 -6.31 -16.95 -1.06
N ALA A 106 -6.87 -16.37 0.01
CA ALA A 106 -6.23 -16.37 1.33
C ALA A 106 -5.91 -17.80 1.83
N ARG A 107 -6.88 -18.73 1.77
CA ARG A 107 -6.66 -20.14 2.14
C ARG A 107 -5.63 -20.84 1.25
N GLY A 108 -5.54 -20.47 -0.03
CA GLY A 108 -4.53 -20.98 -0.95
C GLY A 108 -3.11 -20.58 -0.58
N TYR A 109 -2.95 -19.45 0.14
CA TYR A 109 -1.65 -18.88 0.50
C TYR A 109 -1.26 -19.01 1.98
N ASP A 110 -2.13 -19.51 2.87
CA ASP A 110 -1.83 -19.71 4.30
C ASP A 110 -0.52 -20.50 4.55
N ALA A 111 -0.19 -21.46 3.68
CA ALA A 111 1.03 -22.27 3.78
C ALA A 111 2.32 -21.50 3.45
N ILE A 112 2.23 -20.32 2.86
CA ILE A 112 3.35 -19.46 2.47
C ILE A 112 3.81 -18.56 3.64
N ILE A 113 2.98 -18.39 4.67
CA ILE A 113 3.29 -17.50 5.81
C ILE A 113 4.61 -17.95 6.49
N PRO A 114 5.66 -17.10 6.49
CA PRO A 114 7.00 -17.49 6.92
C PRO A 114 7.09 -17.65 8.43
N LYS A 115 7.73 -18.75 8.86
CA LYS A 115 7.86 -19.11 10.29
C LYS A 115 8.77 -18.18 11.09
N ASN A 116 9.68 -17.47 10.43
CA ASN A 116 10.77 -16.72 11.07
C ASN A 116 10.65 -15.19 10.98
N SER A 117 9.48 -14.66 10.59
CA SER A 117 9.22 -13.22 10.39
C SER A 117 10.09 -12.57 9.30
N GLN A 118 9.63 -12.66 8.04
CA GLN A 118 10.36 -12.21 6.84
C GLN A 118 10.01 -10.76 6.49
N TRP A 119 10.93 -10.03 5.86
CA TRP A 119 10.61 -8.77 5.20
C TRP A 119 9.84 -9.03 3.90
N VAL A 120 8.75 -8.29 3.71
CA VAL A 120 7.89 -8.35 2.53
C VAL A 120 7.50 -6.94 2.12
N VAL A 121 7.05 -6.78 0.88
CA VAL A 121 6.32 -5.58 0.48
C VAL A 121 4.83 -5.77 0.71
N GLN A 122 4.16 -4.77 1.27
CA GLN A 122 2.70 -4.65 1.26
C GLN A 122 2.30 -3.73 0.11
N LEU A 123 1.48 -4.25 -0.80
CA LEU A 123 1.07 -3.58 -2.05
C LEU A 123 -0.36 -3.03 -1.98
N SER A 124 -1.24 -3.69 -1.22
CA SER A 124 -2.57 -3.16 -0.87
C SER A 124 -3.04 -3.72 0.48
N SER A 125 -3.97 -3.02 1.13
CA SER A 125 -4.61 -3.42 2.39
C SER A 125 -6.01 -2.78 2.48
N LYS A 126 -7.06 -3.56 2.24
CA LYS A 126 -8.45 -3.08 2.17
C LYS A 126 -9.38 -3.94 3.02
N TYR A 127 -10.48 -3.38 3.51
CA TYR A 127 -11.63 -4.13 4.02
C TYR A 127 -12.89 -3.75 3.22
N VAL A 128 -13.89 -4.63 3.15
CA VAL A 128 -15.11 -4.34 2.37
C VAL A 128 -15.88 -3.16 2.96
N GLY A 129 -16.06 -2.11 2.16
CA GLY A 129 -16.63 -0.83 2.55
C GLY A 129 -15.61 0.20 3.08
N VAL A 130 -14.29 -0.05 2.96
CA VAL A 130 -13.29 0.99 3.26
C VAL A 130 -13.37 2.10 2.23
N SER A 131 -13.23 3.35 2.68
CA SER A 131 -13.03 4.49 1.77
C SER A 131 -11.57 4.89 1.74
N ASP A 132 -11.01 4.98 0.54
CA ASP A 132 -9.63 5.40 0.28
C ASP A 132 -9.64 6.63 -0.64
N PRO A 133 -9.38 7.85 -0.11
CA PRO A 133 -9.45 9.07 -0.92
C PRO A 133 -8.31 9.20 -1.95
N LEU A 134 -7.31 8.32 -1.91
CA LEU A 134 -6.17 8.33 -2.85
C LEU A 134 -6.36 7.36 -4.03
N LEU A 135 -7.30 6.42 -3.92
CA LEU A 135 -7.53 5.38 -4.92
C LEU A 135 -9.01 5.34 -5.33
N THR A 136 -9.26 5.12 -6.61
CA THR A 136 -10.62 4.98 -7.15
C THR A 136 -10.87 3.50 -7.43
N ALA A 137 -11.98 2.98 -6.89
CA ALA A 137 -12.47 1.63 -7.10
C ALA A 137 -13.01 1.45 -8.53
N ALA A 138 -13.24 0.21 -8.98
CA ALA A 138 -13.71 -0.07 -10.35
C ALA A 138 -15.10 0.53 -10.63
N ASN A 139 -15.91 0.66 -9.58
CA ASN A 139 -17.20 1.36 -9.59
C ASN A 139 -17.11 2.90 -9.73
N GLY A 140 -15.91 3.49 -9.82
CA GLY A 140 -15.70 4.94 -9.97
C GLY A 140 -15.80 5.75 -8.67
N THR A 141 -16.03 5.11 -7.51
CA THR A 141 -16.05 5.76 -6.19
C THR A 141 -14.72 5.57 -5.45
N HIS A 142 -14.60 6.15 -4.26
CA HIS A 142 -13.49 5.88 -3.34
C HIS A 142 -13.77 4.70 -2.38
N THR A 143 -14.91 4.02 -2.49
CA THR A 143 -15.31 2.94 -1.60
C THR A 143 -15.06 1.59 -2.27
N PHE A 144 -14.28 0.74 -1.61
CA PHE A 144 -13.86 -0.56 -2.11
C PHE A 144 -14.79 -1.66 -1.60
N TYR A 145 -15.49 -2.32 -2.51
CA TYR A 145 -16.32 -3.49 -2.25
C TYR A 145 -15.51 -4.78 -2.51
N ALA A 146 -16.08 -5.96 -2.27
CA ALA A 146 -15.34 -7.22 -2.42
C ALA A 146 -14.92 -7.45 -3.88
N THR A 147 -15.80 -7.10 -4.84
CA THR A 147 -15.49 -7.13 -6.28
C THR A 147 -14.28 -6.26 -6.63
N ASP A 148 -14.24 -5.02 -6.14
CA ASP A 148 -13.11 -4.10 -6.35
C ASP A 148 -11.80 -4.66 -5.77
N ILE A 149 -11.84 -5.24 -4.56
CA ILE A 149 -10.66 -5.79 -3.88
C ILE A 149 -10.10 -7.02 -4.61
N VAL A 150 -10.96 -7.87 -5.19
CA VAL A 150 -10.47 -8.97 -6.04
C VAL A 150 -9.82 -8.44 -7.31
N ALA A 151 -10.47 -7.50 -8.01
CA ALA A 151 -9.92 -6.90 -9.22
C ALA A 151 -8.56 -6.20 -8.97
N GLU A 152 -8.42 -5.48 -7.87
CA GLU A 152 -7.16 -4.86 -7.44
C GLU A 152 -6.07 -5.91 -7.19
N PHE A 153 -6.38 -7.00 -6.46
CA PHE A 153 -5.44 -8.10 -6.23
C PHE A 153 -5.00 -8.76 -7.54
N GLU A 154 -5.94 -9.10 -8.43
CA GLU A 154 -5.65 -9.77 -9.69
C GLU A 154 -4.85 -8.87 -10.64
N GLN A 155 -5.15 -7.57 -10.67
CA GLN A 155 -4.36 -6.59 -11.41
C GLN A 155 -2.92 -6.50 -10.88
N ILE A 156 -2.71 -6.42 -9.56
CA ILE A 156 -1.38 -6.40 -8.95
C ILE A 156 -0.63 -7.71 -9.25
N ALA A 157 -1.29 -8.87 -9.13
CA ALA A 157 -0.68 -10.17 -9.41
C ALA A 157 -0.31 -10.37 -10.91
N GLN A 158 -0.98 -9.66 -11.81
CA GLN A 158 -0.65 -9.66 -13.25
C GLN A 158 0.45 -8.66 -13.62
N SER A 159 0.52 -7.49 -12.95
CA SER A 159 1.49 -6.44 -13.28
C SER A 159 2.84 -6.64 -12.57
N VAL A 160 2.81 -7.02 -11.29
CA VAL A 160 3.99 -7.19 -10.45
C VAL A 160 4.49 -8.64 -10.56
N THR A 161 5.40 -8.89 -11.51
CA THR A 161 5.93 -10.23 -11.80
C THR A 161 7.33 -10.50 -11.22
N SER A 162 7.95 -9.49 -10.61
CA SER A 162 9.31 -9.56 -10.05
C SER A 162 9.38 -10.21 -8.66
N VAL A 163 8.22 -10.46 -8.03
CA VAL A 163 8.05 -11.08 -6.70
C VAL A 163 6.85 -12.03 -6.70
N GLN A 164 6.77 -12.94 -5.72
CA GLN A 164 5.57 -13.77 -5.54
C GLN A 164 4.46 -12.93 -4.87
N VAL A 165 3.46 -12.53 -5.64
CA VAL A 165 2.27 -11.83 -5.12
C VAL A 165 1.30 -12.83 -4.48
N VAL A 166 0.83 -12.52 -3.28
CA VAL A 166 -0.17 -13.31 -2.51
C VAL A 166 -1.19 -12.40 -1.84
N LEU A 167 -2.40 -12.92 -1.60
CA LEU A 167 -3.43 -12.26 -0.78
C LEU A 167 -3.54 -13.00 0.56
N LEU A 168 -3.53 -12.29 1.68
CA LEU A 168 -3.76 -12.85 3.01
C LEU A 168 -4.91 -12.15 3.75
N ASP A 169 -5.55 -12.89 4.65
CA ASP A 169 -6.55 -12.39 5.59
C ASP A 169 -5.82 -11.93 6.87
N SER A 170 -6.08 -10.70 7.35
CA SER A 170 -5.45 -10.16 8.57
C SER A 170 -5.72 -10.94 9.86
N ARG A 171 -6.58 -11.97 9.81
CA ARG A 171 -6.81 -12.94 10.88
C ARG A 171 -5.87 -14.15 10.85
N THR A 172 -5.14 -14.42 9.77
CA THR A 172 -4.31 -15.65 9.66
C THR A 172 -2.81 -15.44 9.94
N TYR A 173 -2.35 -14.18 10.05
CA TYR A 173 -0.94 -13.85 10.29
C TYR A 173 -0.73 -12.82 11.42
N GLY A 174 0.52 -12.73 11.91
CA GLY A 174 0.94 -11.78 12.95
C GLY A 174 0.04 -11.78 14.19
N LYS A 175 -0.31 -10.59 14.69
CA LYS A 175 -1.14 -10.42 15.90
C LYS A 175 -2.62 -10.74 15.72
N GLN A 176 -3.08 -11.01 14.49
CA GLN A 176 -4.47 -11.23 14.10
C GLN A 176 -5.39 -10.03 14.43
N GLN A 177 -5.85 -9.30 13.41
CA GLN A 177 -6.56 -8.04 13.61
C GLN A 177 -7.83 -7.89 12.78
N LEU A 178 -8.76 -7.10 13.33
CA LEU A 178 -9.95 -6.56 12.68
C LEU A 178 -9.89 -5.03 12.76
N ILE A 179 -10.33 -4.35 11.71
CA ILE A 179 -10.60 -2.91 11.69
C ILE A 179 -12.12 -2.75 11.60
N ASP A 180 -12.72 -2.02 12.55
CA ASP A 180 -14.18 -1.83 12.65
C ASP A 180 -15.00 -3.14 12.57
N GLY A 181 -14.46 -4.20 13.17
CA GLY A 181 -15.05 -5.55 13.18
C GLY A 181 -14.88 -6.36 11.89
N LYS A 182 -14.22 -5.80 10.86
CA LYS A 182 -13.95 -6.42 9.56
C LYS A 182 -12.49 -6.85 9.44
N ASN A 183 -12.22 -7.95 8.75
CA ASN A 183 -10.85 -8.32 8.41
C ASN A 183 -10.35 -7.47 7.23
N LEU A 184 -9.03 -7.27 7.18
CA LEU A 184 -8.36 -6.73 6.00
C LEU A 184 -7.99 -7.90 5.08
N TRP A 185 -8.12 -7.66 3.78
CA TRP A 185 -7.48 -8.40 2.71
C TRP A 185 -6.22 -7.63 2.34
N VAL A 186 -5.07 -8.28 2.44
CA VAL A 186 -3.76 -7.62 2.31
C VAL A 186 -2.93 -8.34 1.26
N THR A 187 -2.54 -7.58 0.24
CA THR A 187 -1.72 -8.07 -0.88
C THR A 187 -0.25 -7.87 -0.53
N PHE A 188 0.51 -8.96 -0.48
CA PHE A 188 1.95 -8.95 -0.21
C PHE A 188 2.74 -9.43 -1.42
N GLY A 189 3.94 -8.88 -1.61
CA GLY A 189 4.97 -9.42 -2.49
C GLY A 189 6.09 -10.08 -1.67
N LEU A 190 6.40 -11.34 -1.98
CA LEU A 190 7.43 -12.12 -1.31
C LEU A 190 8.63 -12.36 -2.21
N SER A 191 9.83 -12.26 -1.64
CA SER A 191 11.09 -12.47 -2.33
C SER A 191 12.17 -12.91 -1.35
N ASP A 192 13.05 -13.82 -1.77
CA ASP A 192 14.26 -14.19 -1.01
C ASP A 192 15.30 -13.05 -0.97
N TYR A 193 15.17 -12.06 -1.86
CA TYR A 193 15.99 -10.84 -1.84
C TYR A 193 15.63 -9.86 -0.72
N PHE A 194 14.46 -10.01 -0.09
CA PHE A 194 14.01 -9.12 1.00
C PHE A 194 14.60 -9.56 2.34
N THR A 195 15.86 -9.15 2.59
CA THR A 195 16.58 -9.46 3.83
C THR A 195 16.49 -8.32 4.86
N SER A 196 16.19 -7.10 4.40
CA SER A 196 16.11 -5.86 5.17
C SER A 196 14.94 -4.97 4.70
N GLU A 197 14.69 -3.89 5.44
CA GLU A 197 13.76 -2.82 5.05
C GLU A 197 14.24 -2.09 3.79
N ASP A 198 15.55 -1.83 3.71
CA ASP A 198 16.20 -1.14 2.59
C ASP A 198 16.13 -1.94 1.27
N ASP A 199 16.17 -3.28 1.32
CA ASP A 199 15.97 -4.13 0.15
C ASP A 199 14.57 -3.94 -0.44
N VAL A 200 13.55 -3.89 0.43
CA VAL A 200 12.15 -3.69 0.02
C VAL A 200 11.93 -2.26 -0.49
N LEU A 201 12.49 -1.24 0.17
CA LEU A 201 12.43 0.15 -0.29
C LEU A 201 13.14 0.35 -1.65
N SER A 202 14.27 -0.33 -1.85
CA SER A 202 15.02 -0.31 -3.12
C SER A 202 14.23 -0.99 -4.24
N TRP A 203 13.58 -2.12 -3.95
CA TRP A 203 12.67 -2.78 -4.90
C TRP A 203 11.46 -1.89 -5.23
N CYS A 204 10.81 -1.29 -4.23
CA CYS A 204 9.74 -0.32 -4.43
C CYS A 204 10.16 0.85 -5.34
N ALA A 205 11.41 1.28 -5.26
CA ALA A 205 11.96 2.33 -6.11
C ALA A 205 12.14 1.90 -7.57
N GLY A 206 12.48 0.63 -7.81
CA GLY A 206 12.61 0.06 -9.15
C GLY A 206 11.26 -0.28 -9.80
N GLU A 207 10.32 -0.81 -9.03
CA GLU A 207 8.99 -1.20 -9.52
C GLU A 207 8.06 0.01 -9.73
N PHE A 208 8.15 1.03 -8.86
CA PHE A 208 7.35 2.27 -8.91
C PHE A 208 8.22 3.52 -9.08
N PRO A 209 8.96 3.67 -10.20
CA PRO A 209 9.90 4.77 -10.41
C PRO A 209 9.22 6.12 -10.65
N TYR A 210 7.91 6.12 -10.95
CA TYR A 210 7.09 7.30 -11.22
C TYR A 210 6.41 7.90 -9.97
N LEU A 211 6.54 7.25 -8.81
CA LEU A 211 6.06 7.74 -7.51
C LEU A 211 7.27 8.07 -6.63
N GLU A 212 7.18 9.09 -5.78
CA GLU A 212 8.27 9.46 -4.86
C GLU A 212 7.80 9.57 -3.41
N GLY A 213 8.75 9.44 -2.48
CA GLY A 213 8.54 9.64 -1.04
C GLY A 213 7.28 8.97 -0.49
N ARG A 214 6.35 9.78 0.03
CA ARG A 214 5.10 9.31 0.63
C ARG A 214 4.13 8.69 -0.37
N GLU A 215 4.12 9.11 -1.62
CA GLU A 215 3.20 8.57 -2.63
C GLU A 215 3.56 7.12 -2.97
N ARG A 216 4.86 6.83 -3.05
CA ARG A 216 5.37 5.46 -3.20
C ARG A 216 5.03 4.60 -1.98
N LEU A 217 5.21 5.13 -0.76
CA LEU A 217 4.90 4.40 0.47
C LEU A 217 3.40 4.09 0.67
N ASN A 218 2.49 4.83 0.01
CA ASN A 218 1.05 4.53 0.05
C ASN A 218 0.68 3.27 -0.76
N VAL A 219 1.48 2.88 -1.77
CA VAL A 219 1.24 1.71 -2.64
C VAL A 219 2.29 0.61 -2.51
N CYS A 220 3.40 0.90 -1.83
CA CYS A 220 4.56 0.01 -1.72
C CYS A 220 5.25 0.26 -0.37
N MET A 221 4.78 -0.45 0.66
CA MET A 221 5.23 -0.26 2.04
C MET A 221 6.05 -1.47 2.51
N PRO A 222 7.27 -1.29 3.05
CA PRO A 222 8.02 -2.37 3.66
C PRO A 222 7.36 -2.81 4.98
N THR A 223 7.28 -4.11 5.22
CA THR A 223 6.76 -4.64 6.49
C THR A 223 7.29 -6.04 6.79
N ARG A 224 7.06 -6.52 8.01
CA ARG A 224 7.44 -7.87 8.44
C ARG A 224 6.24 -8.79 8.54
N LEU A 225 6.15 -9.74 7.61
CA LEU A 225 5.14 -10.79 7.65
C LEU A 225 5.54 -11.83 8.69
N LYS A 226 4.69 -11.97 9.72
CA LYS A 226 4.90 -12.83 10.89
C LYS A 226 3.95 -14.03 10.87
N PRO A 227 4.34 -15.19 11.45
CA PRO A 227 3.38 -16.26 11.71
C PRO A 227 2.27 -15.78 12.66
N PRO A 228 1.10 -16.43 12.67
CA PRO A 228 0.05 -16.13 13.64
C PRO A 228 0.54 -16.27 15.08
N ASN A 229 0.23 -15.26 15.90
CA ASN A 229 0.68 -15.03 17.28
C ASN A 229 2.16 -14.56 17.42
N GLY A 230 2.78 -14.07 16.34
CA GLY A 230 4.20 -13.62 16.29
C GLY A 230 4.47 -12.12 16.51
#